data_AF-A0A1I7RNJ5-F1
#
_entry.id   AF-A0A1I7RNJ5-F1
#
_cell.length_a   1.000
_cell.length_b   1.000
_cell.length_c   1.000
_cell.angle_alpha   90.00
_cell.angle_beta   90.00
_cell.angle_gamma   90.00
#
_symmetry.space_group_name_H-M   'P 1'
#
loop_
_entity.id
_entity.type
_entity.pdbx_description
1 polymer ?
#
loop_
_entity_poly.entity_id
_entity_poly.type
_entity_poly.pdbx_seq_one_letter_code
_entity_poly.pdbx_strand_id
1 'polypeptide(L)'
;MLQSLGALVLLALITTTVLAREQSVAASGKLMCGASPAINVRVSLYDIDIAPDPDDLLDETFTDIDGKFMVQGSTSEETDIEPILKITHDCEDDNRNSQGSRIVTFQIPYSYVTLRGVPNKQFELGTVNLETRFHNEERQVPSAKIRRHHFYPRRLNYDNEFDIFDGF
;
A
#
# COMPACT_ATOMS: atom_id res chain seq x y z
N MET A 1 6.72 8.81 -56.73
CA MET A 1 5.47 8.45 -56.02
C MET A 1 5.66 7.39 -54.92
N LEU A 2 6.51 6.36 -55.11
CA LEU A 2 6.78 5.38 -54.03
C LEU A 2 7.65 5.92 -52.87
N GLN A 3 8.56 6.87 -53.15
CA GLN A 3 9.43 7.43 -52.09
C GLN A 3 8.68 8.33 -51.08
N SER A 4 7.59 8.98 -51.53
CA SER A 4 6.73 9.80 -50.67
C SER A 4 5.79 8.96 -49.79
N LEU A 5 5.40 7.76 -50.24
CA LEU A 5 4.60 6.81 -49.44
C LEU A 5 5.41 6.20 -48.31
N GLY A 6 6.69 5.85 -48.54
CA GLY A 6 7.58 5.34 -47.49
C GLY A 6 7.85 6.35 -46.37
N ALA A 7 7.99 7.64 -46.72
CA ALA A 7 8.14 8.73 -45.74
C ALA A 7 6.87 8.93 -44.89
N LEU A 8 5.67 8.82 -45.49
CA LEU A 8 4.39 8.89 -44.78
C LEU A 8 4.18 7.71 -43.81
N VAL A 9 4.65 6.51 -44.16
CA VAL A 9 4.63 5.33 -43.26
C VAL A 9 5.65 5.49 -42.11
N LEU A 10 6.83 6.07 -42.37
CA LEU A 10 7.82 6.40 -41.34
C LEU A 10 7.36 7.54 -40.40
N LEU A 11 6.63 8.53 -40.90
CA LEU A 11 5.98 9.56 -40.08
C LEU A 11 4.78 9.02 -39.30
N ALA A 12 4.07 8.01 -39.81
CA ALA A 12 3.01 7.32 -39.08
C ALA A 12 3.55 6.39 -37.97
N LEU A 13 4.84 6.05 -38.03
CA LEU A 13 5.62 5.39 -36.97
C LEU A 13 6.27 6.39 -35.99
N ILE A 14 5.86 7.66 -35.99
CA ILE A 14 6.09 8.55 -34.83
C ILE A 14 5.24 7.98 -33.71
N THR A 15 5.80 6.97 -33.05
CA THR A 15 5.27 6.33 -31.85
C THR A 15 4.98 7.44 -30.85
N THR A 16 3.74 7.53 -30.40
CA THR A 16 3.41 8.26 -29.18
C THR A 16 4.15 7.56 -28.04
N THR A 17 5.36 8.02 -27.72
CA THR A 17 6.05 7.61 -26.49
C THR A 17 5.28 8.24 -25.35
N VAL A 18 4.49 7.45 -24.64
CA VAL A 18 3.97 7.87 -23.34
C VAL A 18 5.19 7.95 -22.43
N LEU A 19 5.48 9.16 -21.93
CA LEU A 19 6.60 9.39 -21.03
C LEU A 19 6.03 9.36 -19.62
N ALA A 20 6.43 8.34 -18.86
CA ALA A 20 6.19 8.33 -17.42
C ALA A 20 6.81 9.58 -16.80
N ARG A 21 6.09 10.15 -15.84
CA ARG A 21 6.44 11.37 -15.15
C ARG A 21 6.72 11.06 -13.69
N GLU A 22 7.84 11.59 -13.21
CA GLU A 22 8.15 11.54 -11.80
C GLU A 22 7.21 12.46 -10.99
N GLN A 23 6.56 11.89 -10.00
CA GLN A 23 5.61 12.54 -9.12
C GLN A 23 5.93 12.18 -7.67
N SER A 24 5.56 13.06 -6.74
CA SER A 24 5.85 12.88 -5.33
C SER A 24 4.80 13.51 -4.44
N VAL A 25 4.70 12.99 -3.23
CA VAL A 25 3.77 13.44 -2.19
C VAL A 25 4.43 13.33 -0.82
N ALA A 26 4.09 14.25 0.08
CA ALA A 26 4.50 14.23 1.48
C ALA A 26 3.29 14.43 2.39
N ALA A 27 3.28 13.73 3.52
CA ALA A 27 2.27 13.86 4.56
C ALA A 27 2.87 13.82 5.96
N SER A 28 2.23 14.50 6.89
CA SER A 28 2.59 14.52 8.31
C SER A 28 1.37 14.66 9.20
N GLY A 29 1.59 14.39 10.48
CA GLY A 29 0.57 14.57 11.51
C GLY A 29 1.02 14.04 12.86
N LYS A 30 0.05 13.95 13.77
CA LYS A 30 0.21 13.39 15.10
C LYS A 30 -0.91 12.41 15.40
N LEU A 31 -0.55 11.22 15.88
CA LEU A 31 -1.49 10.18 16.26
C LEU A 31 -1.57 10.07 17.79
N MET A 32 -2.78 9.95 18.29
CA MET A 32 -3.10 9.76 19.69
C MET A 32 -3.84 8.42 19.87
N CYS A 33 -3.69 7.82 21.04
CA CYS A 33 -4.50 6.70 21.50
C CYS A 33 -5.09 7.07 22.86
N GLY A 34 -6.35 7.50 22.85
CA GLY A 34 -6.98 8.12 24.00
C GLY A 34 -6.25 9.41 24.38
N ALA A 35 -5.80 9.50 25.64
CA ALA A 35 -5.06 10.65 26.16
C ALA A 35 -3.56 10.63 25.85
N SER A 36 -3.01 9.51 25.36
CA SER A 36 -1.57 9.31 25.18
C SER A 36 -1.16 9.42 23.70
N PRO A 37 0.06 9.86 23.38
CA PRO A 37 0.59 9.72 22.03
C PRO A 37 0.61 8.26 21.58
N ALA A 38 0.23 8.00 20.33
CA ALA A 38 0.32 6.66 19.75
C ALA A 38 1.73 6.48 19.18
N ILE A 39 2.59 5.77 19.92
CA ILE A 39 4.01 5.58 19.61
C ILE A 39 4.21 4.34 18.75
N ASN A 40 5.15 4.39 17.81
CA ASN A 40 5.54 3.25 16.96
C ASN A 40 4.36 2.67 16.15
N VAL A 41 3.44 3.55 15.74
CA VAL A 41 2.35 3.23 14.81
C VAL A 41 2.87 3.33 13.39
N ARG A 42 2.61 2.30 12.58
CA ARG A 42 3.00 2.25 11.18
C ARG A 42 2.15 3.21 10.36
N VAL A 43 2.82 4.04 9.55
CA VAL A 43 2.18 4.97 8.62
C VAL A 43 2.78 4.74 7.24
N SER A 44 1.96 4.26 6.31
CA SER A 44 2.38 3.86 4.97
C SER A 44 1.72 4.75 3.93
N LEU A 45 2.51 5.25 2.99
CA LEU A 45 2.08 6.09 1.89
C LEU A 45 2.00 5.23 0.63
N TYR A 46 0.82 5.16 0.02
CA TYR A 46 0.56 4.35 -1.15
C TYR A 46 0.10 5.18 -2.33
N ASP A 47 0.44 4.72 -3.52
CA ASP A 47 -0.30 4.96 -4.73
C ASP A 47 -1.43 3.93 -4.88
N ILE A 48 -2.57 4.33 -5.44
CA ILE A 48 -3.68 3.40 -5.69
C ILE A 48 -3.95 3.33 -7.18
N ASP A 49 -3.45 2.28 -7.80
CA ASP A 49 -3.61 2.06 -9.23
C ASP A 49 -5.01 1.56 -9.59
N ILE A 50 -5.62 2.17 -10.60
CA ILE A 50 -6.84 1.64 -11.23
C ILE A 50 -6.45 0.61 -12.31
N ALA A 51 -5.86 -0.51 -11.88
CA ALA A 51 -5.56 -1.73 -12.67
C ALA A 51 -4.66 -1.57 -13.92
N PRO A 52 -3.83 -2.58 -14.28
CA PRO A 52 -3.66 -3.90 -13.68
C PRO A 52 -2.57 -3.98 -12.60
N ASP A 53 -1.94 -2.85 -12.26
CA ASP A 53 -0.81 -2.83 -11.34
C ASP A 53 -1.29 -2.84 -9.87
N PRO A 54 -0.56 -3.52 -8.97
CA PRO A 54 -0.89 -3.55 -7.56
C PRO A 54 -0.51 -2.23 -6.87
N ASP A 55 -1.34 -1.73 -5.96
CA ASP A 55 -1.06 -0.54 -5.13
C ASP A 55 0.42 -0.42 -4.71
N ASP A 56 1.09 0.62 -5.20
CA ASP A 56 2.52 0.82 -4.94
C ASP A 56 2.76 1.47 -3.57
N LEU A 57 3.55 0.79 -2.73
CA LEU A 57 4.06 1.39 -1.49
C LEU A 57 5.14 2.40 -1.85
N LEU A 58 4.84 3.70 -1.71
CA LEU A 58 5.77 4.78 -2.00
C LEU A 58 6.83 4.93 -0.90
N ASP A 59 6.39 4.99 0.36
CA ASP A 59 7.28 5.03 1.53
C ASP A 59 6.51 4.65 2.81
N GLU A 60 7.24 4.35 3.87
CA GLU A 60 6.69 4.03 5.19
C GLU A 60 7.51 4.65 6.32
N THR A 61 6.82 5.08 7.36
CA THR A 61 7.42 5.57 8.59
C THR A 61 6.70 5.04 9.83
N PHE A 62 7.25 5.35 11.01
CA PHE A 62 6.63 5.06 12.30
C PHE A 62 6.50 6.33 13.11
N THR A 63 5.42 6.45 13.88
CA THR A 63 5.28 7.56 14.80
C THR A 63 6.35 7.56 15.89
N ASP A 64 6.83 8.75 16.23
CA ASP A 64 7.82 8.97 17.29
C ASP A 64 7.21 8.92 18.70
N ILE A 65 8.01 9.28 19.72
CA ILE A 65 7.60 9.32 21.13
C ILE A 65 6.49 10.35 21.43
N ASP A 66 6.35 11.36 20.58
CA ASP A 66 5.31 12.39 20.66
C ASP A 66 4.08 12.02 19.82
N GLY A 67 4.10 10.85 19.16
CA GLY A 67 3.08 10.36 18.22
C GLY A 67 3.15 11.03 16.86
N LYS A 68 4.21 11.77 16.54
CA LYS A 68 4.33 12.51 15.27
C LYS A 68 4.90 11.63 14.19
N PHE A 69 4.49 11.86 12.95
CA PHE A 69 5.06 11.23 11.76
C PHE A 69 5.27 12.24 10.64
N MET A 70 6.20 11.90 9.74
CA MET A 70 6.38 12.53 8.44
C MET A 70 6.81 11.43 7.47
N VAL A 71 6.12 11.32 6.34
CA VAL A 71 6.39 10.34 5.29
C VAL A 71 6.35 11.05 3.94
N GLN A 72 7.26 10.69 3.04
CA GLN A 72 7.27 11.22 1.69
C GLN A 72 7.76 10.16 0.72
N GLY A 73 7.18 10.13 -0.47
CA GLY A 73 7.55 9.16 -1.48
C GLY A 73 7.37 9.73 -2.88
N SER A 74 7.92 9.03 -3.85
CA SER A 74 7.85 9.39 -5.26
C SER A 74 7.81 8.15 -6.12
N THR A 75 7.09 8.23 -7.23
CA THR A 75 7.02 7.19 -8.26
C THR A 75 7.04 7.83 -9.64
N SER A 76 7.28 7.01 -10.67
CA SER A 76 7.30 7.43 -12.08
C SER A 76 6.14 6.76 -12.82
N GLU A 77 5.08 7.51 -13.06
CA GLU A 77 3.83 7.00 -13.63
C GLU A 77 3.37 7.78 -14.86
N GLU A 78 2.62 7.10 -15.73
CA GLU A 78 2.01 7.71 -16.91
C GLU A 78 0.80 8.60 -16.53
N THR A 79 0.07 8.23 -15.49
CA THR A 79 -1.09 8.94 -14.93
C THR A 79 -0.71 9.75 -13.69
N ASP A 80 -1.61 10.61 -13.22
CA ASP A 80 -1.42 11.29 -11.94
C ASP A 80 -1.54 10.27 -10.79
N ILE A 81 -0.67 10.36 -9.80
CA ILE A 81 -0.70 9.45 -8.65
C ILE A 81 -1.96 9.65 -7.79
N GLU A 82 -2.46 8.58 -7.16
CA GLU A 82 -3.60 8.51 -6.26
C GLU A 82 -3.19 8.32 -4.78
N PRO A 83 -2.59 9.33 -4.14
CA PRO A 83 -1.94 9.14 -2.85
C PRO A 83 -2.94 8.88 -1.72
N ILE A 84 -2.71 7.80 -0.98
CA ILE A 84 -3.40 7.51 0.28
C ILE A 84 -2.42 7.26 1.41
N LEU A 85 -2.86 7.59 2.62
CA LEU A 85 -2.15 7.31 3.86
C LEU A 85 -2.86 6.20 4.61
N LYS A 86 -2.21 5.04 4.78
CA LYS A 86 -2.70 3.93 5.61
C LYS A 86 -2.01 3.97 6.97
N ILE A 87 -2.79 3.98 8.04
CA ILE A 87 -2.29 3.93 9.42
C ILE A 87 -2.71 2.60 10.03
N THR A 88 -1.72 1.76 10.33
CA THR A 88 -1.93 0.43 10.92
C THR A 88 -1.64 0.46 12.42
N HIS A 89 -2.66 0.19 13.24
CA HIS A 89 -2.56 0.36 14.70
C HIS A 89 -3.37 -0.67 15.48
N ASP A 90 -2.98 -0.84 16.75
CA ASP A 90 -3.66 -1.69 17.73
C ASP A 90 -4.21 -0.87 18.92
N CYS A 91 -4.41 0.43 18.73
CA CYS A 91 -4.96 1.31 19.77
C CYS A 91 -6.30 0.78 20.32
N GLU A 92 -6.34 0.57 21.64
CA GLU A 92 -7.44 -0.07 22.40
C GLU A 92 -7.92 -1.40 21.80
N ASP A 93 -7.01 -2.17 21.21
CA ASP A 93 -7.29 -3.47 20.61
C ASP A 93 -6.63 -4.62 21.39
N ASP A 94 -6.67 -4.54 22.72
CA ASP A 94 -6.05 -5.50 23.68
C ASP A 94 -6.74 -6.88 23.73
N ASN A 95 -7.77 -7.10 22.91
CA ASN A 95 -8.52 -8.34 22.95
C ASN A 95 -7.75 -9.46 22.25
N ARG A 96 -7.34 -10.49 22.99
CA ARG A 96 -6.73 -11.74 22.48
C ARG A 96 -7.53 -12.46 21.37
N ASN A 97 -8.74 -11.99 21.06
CA ASN A 97 -9.64 -12.52 20.04
C ASN A 97 -9.67 -11.66 18.76
N SER A 98 -9.03 -10.50 18.76
CA SER A 98 -9.04 -9.58 17.64
C SER A 98 -7.93 -10.02 16.68
N GLN A 99 -8.32 -10.70 15.60
CA GLN A 99 -7.41 -11.39 14.67
C GLN A 99 -6.59 -10.41 13.79
N GLY A 100 -5.62 -9.66 14.34
CA GLY A 100 -4.79 -8.67 13.61
C GLY A 100 -4.98 -7.19 13.94
N SER A 101 -4.45 -6.28 13.11
CA SER A 101 -4.38 -4.84 13.37
C SER A 101 -5.44 -4.04 12.60
N ARG A 102 -5.90 -2.92 13.17
CA ARG A 102 -6.84 -1.99 12.53
C ARG A 102 -6.09 -1.14 11.50
N ILE A 103 -6.73 -0.84 10.37
CA ILE A 103 -6.19 0.03 9.32
C ILE A 103 -7.20 1.12 9.02
N VAL A 104 -6.79 2.38 9.25
CA VAL A 104 -7.53 3.54 8.78
C VAL A 104 -6.82 4.15 7.56
N THR A 105 -7.60 4.50 6.54
CA THR A 105 -7.10 5.07 5.29
C THR A 105 -7.57 6.51 5.13
N PHE A 106 -6.63 7.42 4.85
CA PHE A 106 -6.90 8.81 4.52
C PHE A 106 -6.49 9.09 3.08
N GLN A 107 -7.41 9.62 2.27
CA GLN A 107 -7.07 10.10 0.94
C GLN A 107 -6.33 11.44 1.06
N ILE A 108 -5.19 11.57 0.38
CA ILE A 108 -4.47 12.83 0.27
C ILE A 108 -5.03 13.56 -0.95
N PRO A 109 -5.47 14.82 -0.84
CA PRO A 109 -6.01 15.54 -2.00
C PRO A 109 -4.95 15.69 -3.10
N TYR A 110 -5.33 15.49 -4.37
CA TYR A 110 -4.45 15.67 -5.53
C TYR A 110 -3.75 17.03 -5.57
N SER A 111 -4.32 18.06 -4.94
CA SER A 111 -3.67 19.37 -4.78
C SER A 111 -2.36 19.32 -4.00
N TYR A 112 -2.01 18.20 -3.36
CA TYR A 112 -0.72 17.96 -2.68
C TYR A 112 0.27 17.11 -3.48
N VAL A 113 -0.12 16.59 -4.65
CA VAL A 113 0.80 15.92 -5.58
C VAL A 113 1.73 16.93 -6.22
N THR A 114 3.03 16.64 -6.16
CA THR A 114 4.10 17.43 -6.78
C THR A 114 4.63 16.69 -7.99
N LEU A 115 4.79 17.41 -9.08
CA LEU A 115 5.10 16.83 -10.37
C LEU A 115 6.61 16.78 -10.65
N ARG A 116 7.35 16.28 -9.66
CA ARG A 116 8.81 16.12 -9.59
C ARG A 116 9.11 15.03 -8.54
N GLY A 117 10.32 14.46 -8.51
CA GLY A 117 10.71 13.47 -7.49
C GLY A 117 10.82 13.97 -6.05
N VAL A 118 10.71 15.28 -5.79
CA VAL A 118 10.74 15.82 -4.42
C VAL A 118 9.50 16.68 -4.17
N PRO A 119 8.71 16.40 -3.11
CA PRO A 119 7.54 17.20 -2.77
C PRO A 119 7.91 18.64 -2.48
N ASN A 120 7.12 19.59 -2.97
CA ASN A 120 7.28 21.02 -2.66
C ASN A 120 6.18 21.57 -1.73
N LYS A 121 5.27 20.69 -1.31
CA LYS A 121 4.15 20.93 -0.42
C LYS A 121 3.88 19.63 0.35
N GLN A 122 3.27 19.79 1.51
CA GLN A 122 3.08 18.72 2.48
C GLN A 122 1.64 18.75 2.96
N PHE A 123 0.99 17.59 2.96
CA PHE A 123 -0.34 17.42 3.51
C PHE A 123 -0.27 17.23 5.03
N GLU A 124 -0.74 18.23 5.79
CA GLU A 124 -0.83 18.16 7.24
C GLU A 124 -2.17 17.55 7.66
N LEU A 125 -2.16 16.28 8.07
CA LEU A 125 -3.34 15.57 8.56
C LEU A 125 -3.86 16.16 9.89
N GLY A 126 -2.98 16.82 10.65
CA GLY A 126 -3.28 17.32 11.99
C GLY A 126 -3.15 16.26 13.07
N THR A 127 -3.95 16.37 14.14
CA THR A 127 -3.96 15.40 15.25
C THR A 127 -5.16 14.47 15.13
N VAL A 128 -4.92 13.17 15.06
CA VAL A 128 -5.94 12.13 14.94
C VAL A 128 -5.88 11.22 16.16
N ASN A 129 -7.01 11.03 16.84
CA ASN A 129 -7.13 10.05 17.92
C ASN A 129 -7.68 8.73 17.39
N LEU A 130 -6.86 7.68 17.45
CA LEU A 130 -7.12 6.32 16.94
C LEU A 130 -8.03 5.47 17.87
N GLU A 131 -8.38 6.01 19.04
CA GLU A 131 -9.42 5.45 19.92
C GLU A 131 -10.77 5.39 19.21
N THR A 132 -11.06 6.41 18.38
CA THR A 132 -12.30 6.46 17.59
C THR A 132 -12.39 5.29 16.60
N ARG A 133 -13.62 4.93 16.23
CA ARG A 133 -13.90 3.97 15.17
C ARG A 133 -14.22 4.71 13.87
N PHE A 134 -13.47 4.41 12.81
CA PHE A 134 -13.68 4.99 11.49
C PHE A 134 -14.66 4.13 10.68
N HIS A 135 -15.52 4.76 9.88
CA HIS A 135 -16.58 4.04 9.15
C HIS A 135 -16.03 3.01 8.15
N ASN A 136 -14.89 3.32 7.51
CA ASN A 136 -14.24 2.49 6.50
C ASN A 136 -12.93 1.88 7.04
N GLU A 137 -12.89 1.56 8.34
CA GLU A 137 -11.73 0.91 8.93
C GLU A 137 -11.64 -0.56 8.50
N GLU A 138 -10.46 -0.97 8.03
CA GLU A 138 -10.15 -2.33 7.64
C GLU A 138 -9.37 -3.06 8.74
N ARG A 139 -9.14 -4.37 8.54
CA ARG A 139 -8.39 -5.19 9.48
C ARG A 139 -7.39 -6.09 8.76
N GLN A 140 -6.12 -5.96 9.10
CA GLN A 140 -5.06 -6.83 8.60
C GLN A 140 -4.83 -7.98 9.58
N VAL A 141 -5.36 -9.15 9.25
CA VAL A 141 -4.98 -10.43 9.86
C VAL A 141 -3.53 -10.75 9.50
N PRO A 142 -2.64 -11.07 10.46
CA PRO A 142 -1.40 -11.74 10.16
C PRO A 142 -1.77 -13.00 9.38
N SER A 143 -1.34 -13.09 8.11
CA SER A 143 -1.52 -14.31 7.36
C SER A 143 -0.87 -15.41 8.18
N ALA A 144 -1.66 -16.35 8.69
CA ALA A 144 -1.11 -17.57 9.26
C ALA A 144 -0.11 -18.06 8.21
N LYS A 145 1.15 -18.25 8.60
CA LYS A 145 2.11 -18.99 7.78
C LYS A 145 1.50 -20.38 7.64
N ILE A 146 0.59 -20.56 6.67
CA ILE A 146 0.40 -21.85 6.04
C ILE A 146 1.81 -22.13 5.56
N ARG A 147 2.51 -23.01 6.29
CA ARG A 147 3.69 -23.65 5.75
C ARG A 147 3.18 -24.30 4.48
N ARG A 148 3.31 -23.60 3.36
CA ARG A 148 3.32 -24.21 2.05
C ARG A 148 4.55 -25.10 2.11
N HIS A 149 4.40 -26.29 2.69
CA HIS A 149 5.18 -27.41 2.23
C HIS A 149 4.94 -27.41 0.74
N HIS A 150 5.97 -27.02 -0.01
CA HIS A 150 6.03 -27.27 -1.43
C HIS A 150 5.78 -28.77 -1.60
N PHE A 151 4.52 -29.11 -1.84
CA PHE A 151 4.15 -30.45 -2.26
C PHE A 151 4.53 -30.52 -3.73
N TYR A 152 5.83 -30.77 -3.97
CA TYR A 152 6.25 -31.33 -5.24
C TYR A 152 5.51 -32.66 -5.37
N PRO A 153 4.70 -32.89 -6.43
CA PRO A 153 3.96 -34.13 -6.56
C PRO A 153 4.96 -35.27 -6.66
N ARG A 154 5.12 -36.02 -5.56
CA ARG A 154 5.89 -37.26 -5.55
C ARG A 154 5.08 -38.25 -6.37
N ARG A 155 5.70 -38.78 -7.43
CA ARG A 155 5.12 -39.79 -8.34
C ARG A 155 4.33 -40.85 -7.56
N LEU A 156 3.16 -41.18 -8.08
CA LEU A 156 2.34 -42.31 -7.65
C LEU A 156 3.20 -43.58 -7.60
N ASN A 157 3.45 -44.08 -6.39
CA ASN A 157 3.70 -45.49 -6.17
C ASN A 157 2.42 -46.04 -5.54
N TYR A 158 1.67 -46.74 -6.39
CA TYR A 158 0.71 -47.75 -5.99
C TYR A 158 1.49 -48.80 -5.20
N ASP A 159 1.11 -49.08 -3.95
CA ASP A 159 1.24 -50.37 -3.24
C ASP A 159 0.89 -50.21 -1.74
N ASN A 160 -0.16 -50.95 -1.34
CA ASN A 160 -0.54 -51.46 0.00
C ASN A 160 -0.94 -50.47 1.12
N GLU A 161 -2.21 -50.39 1.55
CA GLU A 161 -3.03 -51.32 2.38
C GLU A 161 -2.94 -51.02 3.90
N PHE A 162 -4.12 -51.05 4.55
CA PHE A 162 -4.40 -51.16 5.99
C PHE A 162 -4.28 -49.91 6.89
N ASP A 163 -5.46 -49.31 7.13
CA ASP A 163 -6.18 -49.31 8.42
C ASP A 163 -5.83 -48.34 9.59
N ILE A 164 -6.94 -47.83 10.16
CA ILE A 164 -7.25 -47.62 11.59
C ILE A 164 -7.24 -46.19 12.21
N PHE A 165 -8.47 -45.72 12.44
CA PHE A 165 -9.11 -45.09 13.63
C PHE A 165 -8.63 -43.76 14.27
N ASP A 166 -9.64 -42.89 14.44
CA ASP A 166 -10.08 -42.08 15.60
C ASP A 166 -9.14 -41.15 16.37
N GLY A 167 -9.68 -39.96 16.67
CA GLY A 167 -9.43 -39.31 17.96
C GLY A 167 -9.63 -37.79 18.04
N PHE A 168 -10.88 -37.38 18.29
CA PHE A 168 -11.35 -36.08 18.84
C PHE A 168 -11.37 -34.84 17.95
#